data_AF-A0AA51RWB3-F1
#
_entry.id   AF-A0AA51RWB3-F1
#
_cell.length_a   1.000
_cell.length_b   1.000
_cell.length_c   1.000
_cell.angle_alpha   90.00
_cell.angle_beta   90.00
_cell.angle_gamma   90.00
#
_symmetry.space_group_name_H-M   'P 1'
#
loop_
_entity.id
_entity.type
_entity.pdbx_description
1 polymer ?
#
loop_
_entity_poly.entity_id
_entity_poly.type
_entity_poly.pdbx_seq_one_letter_code
_entity_poly.pdbx_strand_id
1 'polypeptide(L)'
;MPSGKQVLLSVLQKYSQSRQSEDDLEVVSDRVKSALTLHCSTSGETMKKIQKLSWLSSSDESGLIKQGLGVTRGEAFLSDIFEELIEEDEIPKRIKKRFPRLTQEDYSDALDIIGFLLTSLQYWEELSSVEKCGHLDQEESEKLLKGGSMHLKSFSEEPW
;
A
#
# COMPACT_ATOMS: atom_id res chain seq x y z
N MET A 1 9.95 -20.36 12.62
CA MET A 1 8.70 -20.32 11.82
C MET A 1 8.44 -18.86 11.48
N PRO A 2 8.14 -18.49 10.23
CA PRO A 2 7.86 -17.09 9.88
C PRO A 2 6.57 -16.60 10.56
N SER A 3 6.56 -15.34 10.99
CA SER A 3 5.35 -14.69 11.53
C SER A 3 4.36 -14.35 10.42
N GLY A 4 3.07 -14.26 10.75
CA GLY A 4 2.04 -13.84 9.79
C GLY A 4 2.35 -12.50 9.11
N LYS A 5 2.95 -11.55 9.84
CA LYS A 5 3.42 -10.27 9.29
C LYS A 5 4.47 -10.47 8.19
N GLN A 6 5.48 -11.33 8.41
CA GLN A 6 6.50 -11.62 7.41
C GLN A 6 5.92 -12.27 6.17
N VAL A 7 4.96 -13.18 6.35
CA VAL A 7 4.26 -13.83 5.22
C VAL A 7 3.45 -12.81 4.43
N LEU A 8 2.67 -11.94 5.09
CA LEU A 8 1.89 -10.89 4.42
C LEU A 8 2.78 -9.94 3.62
N LEU A 9 3.85 -9.42 4.23
CA LEU A 9 4.75 -8.49 3.55
C LEU A 9 5.42 -9.14 2.34
N SER A 10 5.87 -10.40 2.45
CA SER A 10 6.45 -11.12 1.32
C SER A 10 5.46 -11.34 0.17
N VAL A 11 4.18 -11.60 0.49
CA VAL A 11 3.12 -11.76 -0.50
C VAL A 11 2.81 -10.43 -1.19
N LEU A 12 2.62 -9.35 -0.42
CA LEU A 12 2.35 -8.03 -0.97
C LEU A 12 3.50 -7.54 -1.84
N GLN A 13 4.75 -7.67 -1.38
CA GLN A 13 5.94 -7.30 -2.14
C GLN A 13 6.02 -8.01 -3.49
N LYS A 14 5.70 -9.30 -3.54
CA LYS A 14 5.74 -10.06 -4.78
C LYS A 14 4.74 -9.50 -5.81
N TYR A 15 3.52 -9.24 -5.37
CA TYR A 15 2.42 -8.89 -6.26
C TYR A 15 2.35 -7.40 -6.59
N SER A 16 2.87 -6.52 -5.73
CA SER A 16 2.95 -5.09 -6.04
C SER A 16 4.03 -4.73 -7.06
N GLN A 17 4.98 -5.65 -7.34
CA GLN A 17 6.12 -5.42 -8.25
C GLN A 17 5.97 -6.04 -9.64
N SER A 18 4.82 -6.64 -9.94
CA SER A 18 4.60 -7.22 -11.27
C SER A 18 3.13 -7.24 -11.62
N ARG A 19 2.83 -6.92 -12.88
CA ARG A 19 1.51 -7.14 -13.46
C ARG A 19 1.19 -8.63 -13.44
N GLN A 20 0.02 -8.97 -12.94
CA GLN A 20 -0.55 -10.30 -13.00
C GLN A 20 -1.42 -10.41 -14.25
N SER A 21 -1.44 -11.59 -14.86
CA SER A 21 -2.40 -11.90 -15.92
C SER A 21 -3.82 -11.91 -15.35
N GLU A 22 -4.84 -11.72 -16.21
CA GLU A 22 -6.24 -11.79 -15.77
C GLU A 22 -6.58 -13.15 -15.15
N ASP A 23 -6.04 -14.23 -15.71
CA ASP A 23 -6.22 -15.60 -15.22
C ASP A 23 -5.61 -15.82 -13.83
N ASP A 24 -4.59 -15.04 -13.45
CA ASP A 24 -3.90 -15.15 -12.17
C ASP A 24 -4.52 -14.29 -11.05
N LEU A 25 -5.42 -13.36 -11.36
CA LEU A 25 -5.96 -12.41 -10.38
C LEU A 25 -6.70 -13.10 -9.22
N GLU A 26 -7.41 -14.20 -9.50
CA GLU A 26 -8.09 -14.98 -8.47
C GLU A 26 -7.08 -15.67 -7.54
N VAL A 27 -6.03 -16.28 -8.11
CA VAL A 27 -4.96 -16.94 -7.35
C VAL A 27 -4.23 -15.95 -6.45
N VAL A 28 -3.92 -14.76 -6.99
CA VAL A 28 -3.29 -13.67 -6.24
C VAL A 28 -4.18 -13.20 -5.11
N SER A 29 -5.47 -12.99 -5.40
CA SER A 29 -6.48 -12.60 -4.40
C SER A 29 -6.53 -13.58 -3.23
N ASP A 30 -6.59 -14.88 -3.51
CA ASP A 30 -6.62 -15.93 -2.49
C ASP A 30 -5.33 -16.01 -1.68
N ARG A 31 -4.19 -15.78 -2.34
CA ARG A 31 -2.89 -15.73 -1.65
C ARG A 31 -2.80 -14.56 -0.69
N VAL A 32 -3.23 -13.36 -1.12
CA VAL A 32 -3.27 -12.16 -0.26
C VAL A 32 -4.24 -12.36 0.91
N LYS A 33 -5.45 -12.89 0.65
CA LYS A 33 -6.43 -13.20 1.70
C LYS A 33 -5.88 -14.18 2.73
N SER A 34 -5.23 -15.24 2.27
CA SER A 34 -4.61 -16.24 3.16
C SER A 34 -3.54 -15.60 4.05
N ALA A 35 -2.71 -14.72 3.48
CA ALA A 35 -1.67 -14.02 4.22
C ALA A 35 -2.27 -13.00 5.23
N LEU A 36 -3.37 -12.32 4.86
CA LEU A 36 -4.13 -11.47 5.78
C LEU A 36 -4.72 -12.30 6.92
N THR A 37 -5.26 -13.49 6.67
CA THR A 37 -5.76 -14.36 7.74
C THR A 37 -4.66 -14.82 8.70
N LEU A 38 -3.43 -15.02 8.21
CA LEU A 38 -2.28 -15.37 9.06
C LEU A 38 -1.78 -14.18 9.89
N HIS A 39 -1.86 -12.97 9.36
CA HIS A 39 -1.39 -11.77 10.05
C HIS A 39 -2.44 -11.18 11.01
N CYS A 40 -3.69 -11.12 10.56
CA CYS A 40 -4.79 -10.51 11.29
C CYS A 40 -5.44 -11.48 12.28
N SER A 41 -6.53 -11.04 12.91
CA SER A 41 -7.33 -11.90 13.77
C SER A 41 -8.13 -12.92 12.94
N THR A 42 -8.27 -14.14 13.47
CA THR A 42 -9.16 -15.17 12.93
C THR A 42 -10.61 -15.00 13.39
N SER A 43 -10.97 -13.85 13.99
CA SER A 43 -12.35 -13.56 14.39
C SER A 43 -13.29 -13.52 13.18
N GLY A 44 -14.54 -13.96 13.37
CA GLY A 44 -15.52 -13.99 12.28
C GLY A 44 -15.76 -12.63 11.63
N GLU A 45 -15.65 -11.52 12.37
CA GLU A 45 -15.75 -10.17 11.82
C GLU A 45 -14.58 -9.85 10.87
N THR A 46 -13.36 -10.21 11.26
CA THR A 46 -12.16 -10.00 10.43
C THR A 46 -12.22 -10.83 9.17
N MET A 47 -12.63 -12.10 9.27
CA MET A 47 -12.80 -12.97 8.11
C MET A 47 -13.82 -12.42 7.11
N LYS A 48 -14.95 -11.88 7.59
CA LYS A 48 -15.94 -11.21 6.74
C LYS A 48 -15.38 -9.97 6.03
N LYS A 49 -14.43 -9.26 6.63
CA LYS A 49 -13.75 -8.11 5.98
C LYS A 49 -12.79 -8.61 4.90
N ILE A 50 -11.95 -9.59 5.21
CA ILE A 50 -10.98 -10.17 4.27
C ILE A 50 -11.67 -10.77 3.04
N GLN A 51 -12.81 -11.43 3.20
CA GLN A 51 -13.57 -12.03 2.09
C GLN A 51 -14.03 -11.01 1.04
N LYS A 52 -14.19 -9.74 1.40
CA LYS A 52 -14.65 -8.67 0.50
C LYS A 52 -13.52 -8.03 -0.31
N LEU A 53 -12.28 -8.41 -0.03
CA LEU A 53 -11.11 -7.87 -0.72
C LEU A 53 -10.78 -8.73 -1.93
N SER A 54 -10.15 -8.14 -2.94
CA SER A 54 -9.56 -8.83 -4.08
C SER A 54 -8.34 -8.05 -4.58
N TRP A 55 -7.47 -8.72 -5.31
CA TRP A 55 -6.53 -8.04 -6.20
C TRP A 55 -7.30 -7.61 -7.44
N LEU A 56 -7.47 -6.31 -7.61
CA LEU A 56 -8.20 -5.70 -8.73
C LEU A 56 -7.25 -5.34 -9.87
N SER A 57 -7.81 -5.19 -11.06
CA SER A 57 -7.13 -4.68 -12.25
C SER A 57 -8.06 -3.69 -12.93
N SER A 58 -7.53 -2.51 -13.28
CA SER A 58 -8.23 -1.47 -14.01
C SER A 58 -7.30 -0.90 -15.09
N SER A 59 -7.89 -0.40 -16.18
CA SER A 59 -7.17 0.25 -17.27
C SER A 59 -7.78 1.62 -17.53
N ASP A 60 -6.95 2.63 -17.74
CA ASP A 60 -7.41 3.96 -18.12
C ASP A 60 -7.60 4.11 -19.65
N GLU A 61 -8.02 5.31 -20.09
CA GLU A 61 -8.25 5.61 -21.52
C GLU A 61 -6.99 5.48 -22.38
N SER A 62 -5.80 5.57 -21.78
CA SER A 62 -4.51 5.42 -22.47
C SER A 62 -4.03 3.97 -22.54
N GLY A 63 -4.75 3.05 -21.90
CA GLY A 63 -4.39 1.63 -21.80
C GLY A 63 -3.43 1.33 -20.65
N LEU A 64 -3.14 2.31 -19.78
CA LEU A 64 -2.26 2.13 -18.63
C LEU A 64 -2.98 1.27 -17.60
N ILE A 65 -2.31 0.20 -17.15
CA ILE A 65 -2.92 -0.76 -16.25
C ILE A 65 -2.44 -0.56 -14.81
N LYS A 66 -3.43 -0.46 -13.92
CA LYS A 66 -3.31 -0.38 -12.48
C LYS A 66 -3.80 -1.68 -11.85
N GLN A 67 -3.00 -2.30 -10.98
CA GLN A 67 -3.39 -3.47 -10.21
C GLN A 67 -3.05 -3.32 -8.73
N GLY A 68 -3.83 -3.92 -7.84
CA GLY A 68 -3.62 -3.77 -6.40
C GLY A 68 -4.78 -4.24 -5.55
N LEU A 69 -4.65 -4.09 -4.23
CA LEU A 69 -5.68 -4.51 -3.28
C LEU A 69 -6.87 -3.55 -3.28
N GLY A 70 -8.09 -4.09 -3.38
CA GLY A 70 -9.33 -3.32 -3.36
C GLY A 70 -10.55 -4.10 -2.91
N VAL A 71 -11.70 -3.44 -2.87
CA VAL A 71 -13.00 -4.02 -2.48
C VAL A 71 -13.73 -4.53 -3.72
N THR A 72 -13.98 -5.84 -3.77
CA THR A 72 -14.49 -6.52 -4.98
C THR A 72 -15.79 -5.92 -5.52
N ARG A 73 -16.76 -5.65 -4.65
CA ARG A 73 -18.10 -5.19 -5.09
C ARG A 73 -18.15 -3.74 -5.52
N GLY A 74 -17.17 -2.94 -5.11
CA GLY A 74 -17.11 -1.52 -5.46
C GLY A 74 -16.11 -1.23 -6.56
N GLU A 75 -15.36 -2.25 -7.02
CA GLU A 75 -14.23 -2.10 -7.96
C GLU A 75 -13.28 -0.96 -7.55
N ALA A 76 -13.17 -0.74 -6.24
CA ALA A 76 -12.49 0.41 -5.66
C ALA A 76 -11.21 -0.05 -4.97
N PHE A 77 -10.09 0.52 -5.37
CA PHE A 77 -8.81 0.28 -4.70
C PHE A 77 -8.80 0.89 -3.30
N LEU A 78 -8.04 0.28 -2.39
CA LEU A 78 -7.94 0.81 -1.02
C LEU A 78 -7.24 2.19 -0.96
N SER A 79 -6.29 2.46 -1.86
CA SER A 79 -5.67 3.78 -2.01
C SER A 79 -6.71 4.82 -2.40
N ASP A 80 -7.56 4.51 -3.37
CA ASP A 80 -8.49 5.48 -3.96
C ASP A 80 -9.57 5.82 -2.93
N ILE A 81 -10.07 4.82 -2.19
CA ILE A 81 -10.97 5.06 -1.05
C ILE A 81 -10.29 5.94 0.00
N PHE A 82 -8.99 5.75 0.25
CA PHE A 82 -8.29 6.54 1.24
C PHE A 82 -8.11 7.98 0.80
N GLU A 83 -7.73 8.22 -0.46
CA GLU A 83 -7.63 9.56 -1.07
C GLU A 83 -8.94 10.33 -0.93
N GLU A 84 -10.07 9.71 -1.28
CA GLU A 84 -11.40 10.31 -1.13
C GLU A 84 -11.79 10.60 0.34
N LEU A 85 -11.28 9.80 1.28
CA LEU A 85 -11.56 9.98 2.71
C LEU A 85 -10.78 11.13 3.35
N ILE A 86 -9.67 11.55 2.74
CA ILE A 86 -8.77 12.56 3.30
C ILE A 86 -8.92 13.93 2.66
N GLU A 87 -9.89 14.11 1.75
CA GLU A 87 -10.20 15.42 1.13
C GLU A 87 -10.66 16.50 2.15
N GLU A 88 -10.94 16.14 3.40
CA GLU A 88 -11.31 17.10 4.44
C GLU A 88 -10.09 17.76 5.12
N ASP A 89 -10.07 19.09 5.12
CA ASP A 89 -9.01 19.92 5.73
C ASP A 89 -9.00 19.96 7.27
N GLU A 90 -9.82 19.16 7.97
CA GLU A 90 -9.95 19.21 9.44
C GLU A 90 -9.68 17.87 10.14
N ILE A 91 -8.96 17.91 11.28
CA ILE A 91 -8.80 16.73 12.15
C ILE A 91 -10.18 16.26 12.68
N PRO A 92 -10.60 15.01 12.42
CA PRO A 92 -11.87 14.50 12.91
C PRO A 92 -11.95 14.57 14.45
N LYS A 93 -13.11 14.98 14.99
CA LYS A 93 -13.31 15.17 16.45
C LYS A 93 -12.84 14.00 17.31
N ARG A 94 -13.02 12.76 16.83
CA ARG A 94 -12.57 11.54 17.51
C ARG A 94 -11.05 11.46 17.65
N ILE A 95 -10.32 11.88 16.60
CA ILE A 95 -8.85 11.88 16.55
C ILE A 95 -8.35 13.00 17.45
N LYS A 96 -8.89 14.21 17.32
CA LYS A 96 -8.55 15.36 18.17
C LYS A 96 -8.78 15.08 19.66
N LYS A 97 -9.86 14.36 20.01
CA LYS A 97 -10.13 13.93 21.39
C LYS A 97 -9.08 12.94 21.91
N ARG A 98 -8.62 12.02 21.07
CA ARG A 98 -7.66 10.97 21.45
C ARG A 98 -6.21 11.49 21.46
N PHE A 99 -5.87 12.38 20.54
CA PHE A 99 -4.54 12.96 20.34
C PHE A 99 -4.63 14.50 20.39
N PRO A 100 -4.88 15.09 21.57
CA PRO A 100 -5.17 16.53 21.68
C PRO A 100 -4.00 17.46 21.35
N ARG A 101 -2.78 16.91 21.24
CA ARG A 101 -1.57 17.65 20.85
C ARG A 101 -1.26 17.56 19.35
N LEU A 102 -2.01 16.76 18.60
CA LEU A 102 -1.81 16.61 17.16
C LEU A 102 -2.22 17.92 16.48
N THR A 103 -1.29 18.53 15.74
CA THR A 103 -1.59 19.71 14.93
C THR A 103 -2.26 19.29 13.61
N GLN A 104 -2.84 20.26 12.91
CA GLN A 104 -3.43 19.98 11.59
C GLN A 104 -2.34 19.55 10.59
N GLU A 105 -1.16 20.17 10.66
CA GLU A 105 0.01 19.84 9.85
C GLU A 105 0.46 18.40 10.10
N ASP A 106 0.70 18.01 11.38
CA ASP A 106 1.08 16.62 11.72
C ASP A 106 0.05 15.59 11.22
N TYR A 107 -1.23 15.97 11.25
CA TYR A 107 -2.31 15.10 10.79
C TYR A 107 -2.29 14.96 9.27
N SER A 108 -2.15 16.07 8.54
CA SER A 108 -2.04 16.10 7.08
C SER A 108 -0.84 15.29 6.62
N ASP A 109 0.35 15.55 7.17
CA ASP A 109 1.58 14.84 6.84
C ASP A 109 1.43 13.33 7.09
N ALA A 110 0.80 12.94 8.20
CA ALA A 110 0.57 11.54 8.50
C ALA A 110 -0.40 10.87 7.50
N LEU A 111 -1.41 11.59 7.02
CA LEU A 111 -2.33 11.08 5.99
C LEU A 111 -1.60 10.91 4.65
N ASP A 112 -0.76 11.87 4.25
CA ASP A 112 0.05 11.76 3.03
C ASP A 112 0.96 10.53 3.06
N ILE A 113 1.65 10.31 4.18
CA ILE A 113 2.49 9.11 4.36
C ILE A 113 1.66 7.82 4.30
N ILE A 114 0.46 7.78 4.89
CA ILE A 114 -0.44 6.62 4.78
C ILE A 114 -0.84 6.41 3.31
N GLY A 115 -1.13 7.49 2.58
CA GLY A 115 -1.41 7.47 1.15
C GLY A 115 -0.27 6.80 0.36
N PHE A 116 0.97 7.28 0.54
CA PHE A 116 2.14 6.68 -0.12
C PHE A 116 2.35 5.20 0.23
N LEU A 117 2.06 4.80 1.47
CA LEU A 117 2.14 3.40 1.87
C LEU A 117 1.07 2.55 1.19
N LEU A 118 -0.15 3.06 1.04
CA LEU A 118 -1.24 2.33 0.37
C LEU A 118 -0.98 2.21 -1.13
N THR A 119 -0.51 3.27 -1.78
CA THR A 119 -0.17 3.26 -3.21
C THR A 119 1.03 2.36 -3.51
N SER A 120 1.95 2.16 -2.56
CA SER A 120 3.06 1.19 -2.70
C SER A 120 2.62 -0.28 -2.86
N LEU A 121 1.37 -0.59 -2.53
CA LEU A 121 0.78 -1.90 -2.74
C LEU A 121 0.23 -2.08 -4.16
N GLN A 122 0.33 -1.05 -5.00
CA GLN A 122 -0.19 -1.07 -6.36
C GLN A 122 0.93 -1.18 -7.37
N TYR A 123 0.69 -2.02 -8.37
CA TYR A 123 1.49 -2.10 -9.56
C TYR A 123 0.91 -1.16 -10.62
N TRP A 124 1.80 -0.41 -11.25
CA TRP A 124 1.49 0.41 -12.41
C TRP A 124 2.39 0.00 -13.57
N GLU A 125 1.82 -0.12 -14.76
CA GLU A 125 2.59 -0.51 -15.95
C GLU A 125 3.75 0.44 -16.25
N GLU A 126 3.66 1.72 -15.89
CA GLU A 126 4.76 2.70 -15.99
C GLU A 126 5.98 2.32 -15.14
N LEU A 127 5.78 1.61 -14.02
CA LEU A 127 6.84 1.16 -13.12
C LEU A 127 7.51 -0.14 -13.60
N SER A 128 6.99 -0.76 -14.67
CA SER A 128 7.54 -2.02 -15.23
C SER A 128 9.03 -1.97 -15.52
N SER A 129 9.55 -0.81 -15.93
CA SER A 129 10.96 -0.62 -16.30
C SER A 129 11.93 -0.69 -15.11
N VAL A 130 11.46 -0.41 -13.90
CA VAL A 130 12.29 -0.35 -12.68
C VAL A 130 12.02 -1.53 -11.73
N GLU A 131 10.91 -2.23 -11.93
CA GLU A 131 10.54 -3.40 -11.13
C GLU A 131 11.15 -4.67 -11.71
N LYS A 132 12.17 -5.21 -11.05
CA LYS A 132 12.99 -6.36 -11.49
C LYS A 132 12.25 -7.71 -11.35
N CYS A 133 11.08 -7.87 -11.95
CA CYS A 133 10.28 -9.12 -11.90
C CYS A 133 10.04 -9.64 -10.47
N GLY A 134 9.85 -8.75 -9.50
CA GLY A 134 9.68 -9.12 -8.09
C GLY A 134 10.98 -9.47 -7.34
N HIS A 135 12.17 -9.26 -7.94
CA HIS A 135 13.46 -9.49 -7.30
C HIS A 135 14.08 -8.16 -6.86
N LEU A 136 13.93 -7.84 -5.58
CA LEU A 136 14.65 -6.72 -4.99
C LEU A 136 16.15 -7.00 -5.00
N ASP A 137 16.89 -6.18 -5.74
CA ASP A 137 18.35 -6.15 -5.69
C ASP A 137 18.77 -5.53 -4.36
N GLN A 138 19.20 -6.39 -3.43
CA GLN A 138 19.53 -5.98 -2.07
C GLN A 138 20.69 -4.99 -2.02
N GLU A 139 21.68 -5.13 -2.91
CA GLU A 139 22.83 -4.24 -2.92
C GLU A 139 22.43 -2.85 -3.45
N GLU A 140 21.70 -2.81 -4.56
CA GLU A 140 21.21 -1.55 -5.13
C GLU A 140 20.21 -0.87 -4.20
N SER A 141 19.31 -1.64 -3.58
CA SER A 141 18.38 -1.14 -2.56
C SER A 141 19.13 -0.48 -1.41
N GLU A 142 20.20 -1.09 -0.90
CA GLU A 142 21.00 -0.51 0.18
C GLU A 142 21.72 0.78 -0.25
N LYS A 143 22.20 0.85 -1.50
CA LYS A 143 22.77 2.10 -2.07
C LYS A 143 21.73 3.20 -2.14
N LEU A 144 20.53 2.91 -2.65
CA LEU A 144 19.43 3.85 -2.74
C LEU A 144 18.98 4.33 -1.35
N LEU A 145 18.85 3.42 -0.38
CA LEU A 145 18.50 3.77 1.00
C LEU A 145 19.56 4.65 1.66
N LYS A 146 20.85 4.40 1.42
CA LYS A 146 21.94 5.28 1.88
C LYS A 146 21.86 6.65 1.22
N GLY A 147 21.61 6.71 -0.08
CA GLY A 147 21.40 7.95 -0.83
C GLY A 147 20.24 8.78 -0.29
N GLY A 148 19.10 8.14 -0.03
CA GLY A 148 17.93 8.76 0.60
C GLY A 148 18.21 9.23 2.02
N SER A 149 18.92 8.42 2.82
CA SER A 149 19.34 8.80 4.18
C SER A 149 20.22 10.05 4.19
N MET A 150 21.14 10.17 3.22
CA MET A 150 21.97 11.37 3.06
C MET A 150 21.14 12.59 2.69
N HIS A 151 20.19 12.46 1.75
CA HIS A 151 19.30 13.56 1.34
C HIS A 151 18.42 14.06 2.49
N LEU A 152 17.82 13.14 3.26
CA LEU A 152 17.02 13.49 4.43
C LEU A 152 17.86 14.25 5.46
N LYS A 153 19.11 13.83 5.67
CA LYS A 153 20.03 14.52 6.56
C LYS A 153 20.38 15.92 6.05
N SER A 154 20.73 16.08 4.78
CA SER A 154 21.03 17.41 4.22
C SER A 154 19.83 18.34 4.27
N PHE A 155 18.62 17.83 4.02
CA PHE A 155 17.39 18.62 4.13
C PHE A 155 17.14 19.11 5.57
N SER A 156 17.47 18.30 6.57
CA SER A 156 17.37 18.72 7.97
C SER A 156 18.40 19.76 8.40
N GLU A 157 19.53 19.83 7.69
CA GLU A 157 20.64 20.78 7.97
C GLU A 157 20.45 22.10 7.22
N GLU A 158 19.93 22.07 5.99
CA GLU A 158 19.59 23.23 5.16
C GLU A 158 18.24 23.01 4.44
N PRO A 159 17.11 23.25 5.12
CA PRO A 159 15.82 23.39 4.46
C PRO A 159 15.87 24.75 3.76
N TRP A 160 15.99 24.72 2.43
CA TRP A 160 16.05 25.86 1.49
C TRP A 160 15.52 27.22 1.97
#